data_AF-A0A735HLW5-F1
#
_entry.id   AF-A0A735HLW5-F1
#
_cell.length_a   1.000
_cell.length_b   1.000
_cell.length_c   1.000
_cell.angle_alpha   90.00
_cell.angle_beta   90.00
_cell.angle_gamma   90.00
#
_symmetry.space_group_name_H-M   'P 1'
#
loop_
_entity.id
_entity.type
_entity.pdbx_description
1 polymer ?
#
loop_
_entity_poly.entity_id
_entity_poly.type
_entity_poly.pdbx_seq_one_letter_code
_entity_poly.pdbx_strand_id
1 'polypeptide(L)'
;MEALTISVKLYIHYNANTFSPDKYIVATCDMSRTFPDQYVLLETRDISIDINPPEPFDIIALQVDQLRGQKEKIATLAKHQIAQADDKIQQLLCIDHSHVQESDIPF
;
A
#
# COMPACT_ATOMS: atom_id res chain seq x y z
N MET A 1 24.31 -23.54 -8.81
CA MET A 1 24.08 -22.73 -7.61
C MET A 1 23.41 -23.63 -6.60
N GLU A 2 24.01 -23.81 -5.42
CA GLU A 2 23.39 -24.58 -4.34
C GLU A 2 22.20 -23.77 -3.80
N ALA A 3 21.03 -24.42 -3.69
CA ALA A 3 19.85 -23.78 -3.14
C ALA A 3 20.09 -23.44 -1.66
N LEU A 4 19.76 -22.20 -1.27
CA LEU A 4 19.84 -21.80 0.12
C LEU A 4 18.60 -22.32 0.85
N THR A 5 18.78 -23.27 1.75
CA THR A 5 17.69 -23.80 2.57
C THR A 5 17.48 -22.92 3.81
N ILE A 6 16.30 -22.32 3.93
CA ILE A 6 15.89 -21.55 5.12
C ILE A 6 14.95 -22.42 5.96
N SER A 7 15.28 -22.59 7.24
CA SER A 7 14.39 -23.23 8.21
C SER A 7 13.42 -22.20 8.79
N VAL A 8 12.12 -22.45 8.64
CA VAL A 8 11.06 -21.56 9.14
C VAL A 8 10.10 -22.35 10.02
N LYS A 9 9.75 -21.77 11.16
CA LYS A 9 8.70 -22.28 12.04
C LYS A 9 7.36 -21.68 11.62
N LEU A 10 6.44 -22.54 11.21
CA LEU A 10 5.08 -22.19 10.89
C LEU A 10 4.15 -22.52 12.07
N TYR A 11 3.19 -21.64 12.29
CA TYR A 11 2.15 -21.76 13.29
C TYR A 11 0.84 -21.93 12.55
N ILE A 12 0.13 -23.03 12.83
CA ILE A 12 -1.12 -23.36 12.17
C ILE A 12 -2.24 -23.04 13.14
N HIS A 13 -3.11 -22.12 12.75
CA HIS A 13 -4.21 -21.62 13.56
C HIS A 13 -5.56 -22.00 12.97
N TYR A 14 -6.51 -22.26 13.85
CA TYR A 14 -7.92 -22.24 13.52
C TYR A 14 -8.50 -20.84 13.76
N ASN A 15 -9.19 -20.28 12.78
CA ASN A 15 -9.92 -19.02 12.90
C ASN A 15 -11.33 -19.29 13.46
N ALA A 16 -11.54 -18.90 14.71
CA ALA A 16 -12.80 -19.06 15.43
C ALA A 16 -13.88 -18.06 15.00
N ASN A 17 -13.54 -17.04 14.19
CA ASN A 17 -14.53 -16.10 13.67
C ASN A 17 -15.53 -16.81 12.75
N THR A 18 -16.80 -16.82 13.14
CA THR A 18 -17.92 -17.45 12.42
C THR A 18 -17.98 -17.02 10.95
N PHE A 19 -17.67 -15.76 10.66
CA PHE A 19 -17.81 -15.16 9.33
C PHE A 19 -16.55 -15.29 8.45
N SER A 20 -15.45 -15.85 8.96
CA SER A 20 -14.27 -16.08 8.15
C SER A 20 -14.51 -17.21 7.15
N PRO A 21 -14.28 -17.01 5.84
CA PRO A 21 -14.35 -18.08 4.84
C PRO A 21 -13.23 -19.10 5.04
N ASP A 22 -12.03 -18.62 5.39
CA ASP A 22 -10.87 -19.46 5.67
C ASP A 22 -10.76 -19.72 7.17
N LYS A 23 -10.94 -20.99 7.54
CA LYS A 23 -10.89 -21.46 8.93
C LYS A 23 -9.50 -21.90 9.36
N TYR A 24 -8.61 -22.20 8.43
CA TYR A 24 -7.25 -22.62 8.72
C TYR A 24 -6.28 -21.62 8.13
N ILE A 25 -5.39 -21.09 8.97
CA ILE A 25 -4.40 -20.09 8.59
C ILE A 25 -3.03 -20.57 9.03
N VAL A 26 -2.04 -20.31 8.18
CA VAL A 26 -0.63 -20.59 8.47
C VAL A 26 0.09 -19.25 8.60
N ALA A 27 0.74 -19.03 9.74
CA ALA A 27 1.46 -17.82 10.04
C ALA A 27 2.91 -18.12 10.46
N THR A 28 3.79 -17.14 10.38
CA THR A 28 5.17 -17.22 10.87
C THR A 28 5.30 -16.83 12.34
N CYS A 29 4.18 -16.49 12.99
CA CYS A 29 4.10 -16.13 14.40
C CYS A 29 2.82 -16.66 15.04
N ASP A 30 2.80 -16.73 16.36
CA ASP A 30 1.66 -17.24 17.11
C ASP A 30 0.53 -16.20 17.26
N MET A 31 -0.44 -16.24 16.35
CA MET A 31 -1.59 -15.33 16.29
C MET A 31 -2.51 -15.45 17.51
N SER A 32 -2.61 -16.62 18.16
CA SER A 32 -3.47 -16.77 19.34
C SER A 32 -2.97 -15.99 20.55
N ARG A 33 -1.69 -15.59 20.58
CA ARG A 33 -1.17 -14.70 21.64
C ARG A 33 -1.61 -13.26 21.47
N THR A 34 -1.72 -12.81 20.22
CA THR A 34 -2.08 -11.42 19.90
C THR A 34 -3.59 -11.25 19.84
N PHE A 35 -4.30 -12.29 19.36
CA PHE A 35 -5.75 -12.28 19.13
C PHE A 35 -6.38 -13.59 19.65
N PRO A 36 -6.39 -13.82 20.98
CA PRO A 36 -6.86 -15.07 21.57
C PRO A 36 -8.35 -15.37 21.30
N ASP A 37 -9.17 -14.33 21.12
CA ASP A 37 -10.60 -14.49 20.85
C ASP A 37 -10.92 -14.88 19.40
N GLN A 38 -9.92 -14.81 18.51
CA GLN A 38 -10.09 -15.06 17.07
C GLN A 38 -9.33 -16.28 16.59
N TYR A 39 -8.20 -16.62 17.22
CA TYR A 39 -7.32 -17.68 16.74
C TYR A 39 -6.99 -18.68 17.85
N VAL A 40 -7.03 -19.95 17.47
CA VAL A 40 -6.59 -21.07 18.30
C VAL A 40 -5.39 -21.72 17.63
N LEU A 41 -4.25 -21.78 18.32
CA LEU A 41 -3.07 -22.49 17.83
C LEU A 41 -3.34 -24.00 17.87
N LEU A 42 -3.29 -24.65 16.71
CA LEU A 42 -3.47 -26.09 16.58
C LEU A 42 -2.14 -26.82 16.71
N GLU A 43 -1.16 -26.39 15.91
CA GLU A 43 0.16 -27.01 15.86
C GLU A 43 1.22 -26.01 15.39
N THR A 44 2.48 -26.37 15.65
CA THR A 44 3.64 -25.70 15.06
C THR A 44 4.44 -26.69 14.25
N ARG A 45 4.88 -26.28 13.07
CA ARG A 45 5.63 -27.12 12.15
C ARG A 45 6.89 -26.41 11.68
N ASP A 46 8.02 -27.07 11.84
CA ASP A 46 9.27 -26.62 11.24
C ASP A 46 9.36 -27.14 9.80
N ILE A 47 9.57 -26.23 8.85
CA ILE A 47 9.74 -26.57 7.44
C ILE A 47 11.05 -25.98 6.91
N SER A 48 11.63 -26.68 5.95
CA SER A 48 12.78 -26.21 5.18
C SER A 48 12.29 -25.71 3.84
N ILE A 49 12.58 -24.45 3.53
CA ILE A 49 12.23 -23.80 2.27
C ILE A 49 13.52 -23.62 1.48
N ASP A 50 13.59 -24.24 0.31
CA ASP A 50 14.70 -24.04 -0.61
C ASP A 50 14.46 -22.77 -1.43
N ILE A 51 15.43 -21.86 -1.37
CA ILE A 51 15.40 -20.60 -2.10
C ILE A 51 16.54 -20.60 -3.10
N ASN A 52 16.20 -20.32 -4.35
CA ASN A 52 17.21 -19.96 -5.33
C ASN A 52 17.61 -18.50 -5.07
N PRO A 53 18.85 -18.23 -4.64
CA PRO A 53 19.27 -16.86 -4.39
C PRO A 53 19.14 -16.08 -5.71
N PRO A 54 18.40 -14.96 -5.73
CA PRO A 54 18.33 -14.14 -6.93
C PRO A 54 19.71 -13.55 -7.23
N GLU A 55 20.04 -13.42 -8.51
CA GLU A 55 21.26 -12.75 -8.91
C GLU A 55 21.17 -11.27 -8.49
N PRO A 56 22.29 -10.63 -8.08
CA PRO A 56 22.28 -9.23 -7.68
C PRO A 56 21.66 -8.30 -8.74
N PHE A 57 21.80 -8.65 -10.01
CA PHE A 57 21.19 -7.93 -11.12
C PHE A 57 19.66 -7.96 -11.09
N ASP A 58 19.06 -9.11 -10.79
CA ASP A 58 17.60 -9.26 -10.71
C ASP A 58 17.01 -8.42 -9.56
N ILE A 59 17.73 -8.37 -8.43
CA ILE A 59 17.37 -7.53 -7.29
C ILE A 59 17.38 -6.05 -7.69
N ILE A 60 18.44 -5.61 -8.39
CA ILE A 60 18.57 -4.22 -8.85
C ILE A 60 17.49 -3.87 -9.87
N ALA A 61 17.20 -4.78 -10.81
CA ALA A 61 16.14 -4.58 -11.81
C ALA A 61 14.78 -4.36 -11.14
N LEU A 62 14.43 -5.21 -10.15
CA LEU A 62 13.20 -5.06 -9.36
C LEU A 62 13.14 -3.72 -8.61
N GLN A 63 14.24 -3.30 -7.99
CA GLN A 63 14.31 -2.02 -7.29
C GLN A 63 14.14 -0.83 -8.25
N VAL A 64 14.76 -0.89 -9.43
CA VAL A 64 14.61 0.15 -10.47
C VAL A 64 13.16 0.24 -10.94
N ASP A 65 12.49 -0.88 -11.17
CA ASP A 65 11.10 -0.89 -11.61
C ASP A 65 10.16 -0.36 -10.51
N GLN A 66 10.40 -0.70 -9.24
CA GLN A 66 9.68 -0.10 -8.11
C GLN A 66 9.87 1.43 -8.06
N LEU A 67 11.10 1.92 -8.22
CA LEU A 67 11.40 3.35 -8.23
C LEU A 67 10.75 4.07 -9.42
N ARG A 68 10.69 3.44 -10.59
CA ARG A 68 9.98 3.97 -11.76
C ARG A 68 8.48 4.10 -11.49
N GLY A 69 7.86 3.07 -10.92
CA GLY A 69 6.45 3.12 -10.52
C GLY A 69 6.16 4.18 -9.47
N GLN A 70 7.04 4.34 -8.48
CA GLN A 70 6.95 5.43 -7.49
C GLN A 70 7.06 6.81 -8.15
N LYS A 71 8.00 6.99 -9.07
CA LYS A 71 8.17 8.25 -9.82
C LYS A 71 6.90 8.61 -10.59
N GLU A 72 6.29 7.64 -11.27
CA GLU A 72 5.06 7.87 -12.04
C GLU A 72 3.86 8.23 -11.15
N LYS A 73 3.73 7.53 -10.01
CA LYS A 73 2.71 7.84 -9.01
C LYS A 73 2.85 9.27 -8.48
N ILE A 74 4.07 9.67 -8.12
CA ILE A 74 4.38 11.03 -7.64
C ILE A 74 4.09 12.06 -8.75
N ALA A 75 4.51 11.80 -9.98
CA ALA A 75 4.29 12.72 -11.10
C ALA A 75 2.79 12.93 -11.37
N THR A 76 1.99 11.87 -11.31
CA THR A 76 0.53 11.94 -11.48
C THR A 76 -0.11 12.76 -10.36
N LEU A 77 0.27 12.51 -9.10
CA LEU A 77 -0.22 13.26 -7.95
C LEU A 77 0.16 14.74 -8.03
N ALA A 78 1.41 15.03 -8.39
CA ALA A 78 1.91 16.39 -8.53
C ALA A 78 1.17 17.16 -9.63
N LYS A 79 0.97 16.55 -10.81
CA LYS A 79 0.18 17.17 -11.89
C LYS A 79 -1.23 17.53 -11.43
N HIS A 80 -1.88 16.63 -10.69
CA HIS A 80 -3.21 16.88 -10.16
C HIS A 80 -3.22 18.04 -9.16
N GLN A 81 -2.26 18.08 -8.23
CA GLN A 81 -2.14 19.15 -7.25
C GLN A 81 -1.83 20.51 -7.89
N ILE A 82 -0.98 20.53 -8.93
CA ILE A 82 -0.69 21.74 -9.71
C ILE A 82 -1.95 22.25 -10.39
N ALA A 83 -2.69 21.39 -11.09
CA ALA A 83 -3.95 21.78 -11.75
C ALA A 83 -4.96 22.38 -10.75
N GLN A 84 -5.11 21.77 -9.57
CA GLN A 84 -5.98 22.32 -8.52
C GLN A 84 -5.54 23.69 -8.01
N ALA A 85 -4.23 23.93 -7.93
CA ALA A 85 -3.70 25.23 -7.52
C ALA A 85 -3.93 26.27 -8.62
N ASP A 86 -3.68 25.91 -9.88
CA ASP A 86 -3.90 26.78 -11.05
C ASP A 86 -5.37 27.17 -11.19
N ASP A 87 -6.30 26.22 -11.01
CA ASP A 87 -7.74 26.50 -11.02
C ASP A 87 -8.14 27.53 -9.95
N LYS A 88 -7.59 27.41 -8.74
CA LYS A 88 -7.83 28.39 -7.66
C LYS A 88 -7.23 29.75 -7.98
N ILE A 89 -6.03 29.79 -8.56
CA ILE A 89 -5.40 31.04 -8.99
C ILE A 89 -6.27 31.72 -10.04
N GLN A 90 -6.74 30.99 -11.06
CA GLN A 90 -7.62 31.54 -12.10
C GLN A 90 -8.94 32.04 -11.51
N GLN A 91 -9.55 31.30 -10.59
CA GLN A 91 -10.77 31.75 -9.90
C GLN A 91 -10.57 33.11 -9.20
N LEU A 92 -9.46 33.29 -8.49
CA LEU A 92 -9.16 34.55 -7.80
C LEU A 92 -8.93 35.71 -8.79
N LEU A 93 -8.16 35.48 -9.87
CA LEU A 93 -7.88 36.50 -10.87
C LEU A 93 -9.13 36.94 -11.67
N CYS A 94 -10.07 36.02 -11.89
CA CYS A 94 -11.33 36.31 -12.57
C CYS A 94 -12.29 37.19 -11.75
N ILE A 95 -12.13 37.26 -10.42
CA ILE A 95 -12.99 38.08 -9.54
C ILE A 95 -12.61 39.57 -9.62
N ASP A 96 -11.34 39.90 -9.90
CA ASP A 96 -10.85 41.30 -9.90
C ASP A 96 -11.28 42.15 -11.12
N HIS A 97 -12.03 41.60 -12.09
CA HIS A 97 -12.34 42.30 -13.34
C HIS A 97 -13.83 42.62 -13.56
N SER A 98 -14.74 42.27 -12.64
CA SER A 98 -16.10 42.81 -12.66
C SER A 98 -16.13 44.16 -11.95
N HIS A 99 -15.62 45.21 -12.60
CA HIS A 99 -16.00 46.57 -12.23
C HIS A 99 -17.51 46.70 -12.43
N VAL A 100 -18.27 46.62 -11.34
CA VAL A 100 -19.63 47.14 -11.33
C VAL A 100 -19.49 48.63 -11.61
N GLN A 101 -19.91 49.06 -12.81
CA GLN A 101 -20.00 50.48 -13.11
C GLN A 101 -21.07 51.06 -12.19
N GLU A 102 -20.80 52.21 -11.56
CA GLU A 102 -21.74 52.92 -10.66
C GLU A 102 -23.12 53.18 -11.30
N SER A 103 -23.27 53.00 -12.62
CA SER A 103 -24.52 53.06 -13.36
C SER A 103 -25.50 51.91 -13.09
N ASP A 104 -25.07 50.80 -12.48
CA ASP A 104 -25.92 49.62 -12.22
C ASP A 104 -26.57 49.61 -10.81
N ILE A 105 -26.42 50.69 -10.04
CA ILE A 105 -27.07 50.85 -8.73
C ILE A 105 -28.37 51.65 -8.92
N PRO A 106 -29.57 51.05 -8.80
CA PRO A 106 -30.82 51.79 -8.87
C PRO A 106 -30.99 52.63 -7.60
N PHE A 107 -31.30 53.92 -7.78
CA PHE A 107 -31.70 54.85 -6.70
C PHE A 107 -33.01 54.42 -6.03
#